data_AF-A0A956BRI7-F1
#
_entry.id   AF-A0A956BRI7-F1
#
_cell.length_a   1.000
_cell.length_b   1.000
_cell.length_c   1.000
_cell.angle_alpha   90.00
_cell.angle_beta   90.00
_cell.angle_gamma   90.00
#
_symmetry.space_group_name_H-M   'P 1'
#
loop_
_entity.id
_entity.type
_entity.pdbx_description
1 polymer ?
#
loop_
_entity_poly.entity_id
_entity_poly.type
_entity_poly.pdbx_seq_one_letter_code
_entity_poly.pdbx_strand_id
1 'polypeptide(L)'
;LETTVNLPFLTADATGPKHLNIRITRAKLESMIEDLIQRTLTPVKKALADANKTAADIQEVVLVGGSTRIPLVLETVKKFFGKEPHKGVNPDEVVALGAAVQAGVLSGDVKEMVLLDVTPLSLGVETLGGVMTVMIPRNTTIPTRKEETYSTADDNQTQVEIHVLQGERAEAKQNRTLGRFKLSDIMPAPRGMPKIKVTFDIDANGILSVSAKDEATGKDTAITITSNSGLSDTDIERMVQEAAANEEEDKKRRAAVENRNKADQLCYGVEKALGELKDKAPADKIADIEGKVASLRSAIEASDDAGIVSGMAALEAAMGEIAQSAYGASGAAPGAQGAAAGASAGGDDDVIDAEFEETE
;
A
#
# COMPACT_ATOMS: atom_id res chain seq x y z
N LEU A 1 1.17 26.33 24.51
CA LEU A 1 0.41 25.26 23.82
C LEU A 1 0.50 24.00 24.66
N GLU A 2 -0.65 23.42 24.99
CA GLU A 2 -0.79 22.22 25.79
C GLU A 2 -1.97 21.40 25.26
N THR A 3 -1.98 20.10 25.57
CA THR A 3 -3.06 19.19 25.27
C THR A 3 -3.34 18.32 26.49
N THR A 4 -4.53 17.71 26.55
CA THR A 4 -4.90 16.79 27.63
C THR A 4 -5.12 15.40 27.05
N VAL A 5 -4.38 14.42 27.54
CA VAL A 5 -4.62 13.00 27.29
C VAL A 5 -5.71 12.57 28.26
N ASN A 6 -6.93 12.42 27.75
CA ASN A 6 -8.10 11.99 28.51
C ASN A 6 -8.59 10.63 28.00
N LEU A 7 -8.30 9.57 28.75
CA LEU A 7 -8.73 8.19 28.46
C LEU A 7 -9.62 7.70 29.61
N PRO A 8 -10.95 7.89 29.51
CA PRO A 8 -11.87 7.37 30.52
C PRO A 8 -11.96 5.85 30.45
N PHE A 9 -12.13 5.19 31.60
CA PHE A 9 -12.27 3.73 31.70
C PHE A 9 -11.10 2.96 31.06
N LEU A 10 -9.89 3.50 31.16
CA LEU A 10 -8.69 2.90 30.60
C LEU A 10 -8.44 1.48 31.13
N THR A 11 -8.73 1.25 32.42
CA THR A 11 -8.61 -0.07 33.05
C THR A 11 -9.47 -0.11 34.32
N ALA A 12 -9.46 -1.22 35.06
CA ALA A 12 -10.11 -1.34 36.36
C ALA A 12 -9.18 -2.07 37.34
N ASP A 13 -9.25 -1.71 38.62
CA ASP A 13 -8.58 -2.44 39.70
C ASP A 13 -9.57 -2.78 40.83
N ALA A 14 -9.07 -3.32 41.95
CA ALA A 14 -9.89 -3.69 43.11
C ALA A 14 -10.75 -2.54 43.69
N THR A 15 -10.44 -1.29 43.35
CA THR A 15 -11.16 -0.09 43.79
C THR A 15 -12.13 0.45 42.73
N GLY A 16 -12.21 -0.20 41.55
CA GLY A 16 -13.13 0.15 40.48
C GLY A 16 -12.44 0.65 39.19
N PRO A 17 -13.20 1.27 38.28
CA PRO A 17 -12.68 1.76 37.01
C PRO A 17 -11.67 2.91 37.18
N LYS A 18 -10.68 2.95 36.30
CA LYS A 18 -9.60 3.94 36.25
C LYS A 18 -9.65 4.75 34.98
N HIS A 19 -9.32 6.03 35.12
CA HIS A 19 -9.27 7.00 34.03
C HIS A 19 -7.88 7.61 34.01
N LEU A 20 -7.35 7.88 32.81
CA LEU A 20 -6.12 8.65 32.63
C LEU A 20 -6.50 10.07 32.24
N ASN A 21 -6.14 11.05 33.06
CA ASN A 21 -6.29 12.46 32.71
C ASN A 21 -4.96 13.17 33.00
N ILE A 22 -4.15 13.33 31.97
CA ILE A 22 -2.82 13.94 32.06
C ILE A 22 -2.72 15.09 31.07
N ARG A 23 -2.29 16.25 31.57
CA ARG A 23 -1.99 17.42 30.74
C ARG A 23 -0.53 17.38 30.29
N ILE A 24 -0.30 17.50 28.99
CA ILE A 24 1.02 17.51 28.36
C ILE A 24 1.22 18.86 27.68
N THR A 25 2.25 19.58 28.10
CA THR A 25 2.65 20.84 27.46
C THR A 25 3.53 20.56 26.25
N ARG A 26 3.59 21.49 25.30
CA ARG A 26 4.55 21.44 24.18
C ARG A 26 5.98 21.23 24.68
N ALA A 27 6.41 22.01 25.67
CA ALA A 27 7.76 21.92 26.24
C ALA A 27 8.06 20.52 26.80
N LYS A 28 7.06 19.86 27.40
CA LYS A 28 7.24 18.48 27.90
C LYS A 28 7.42 17.51 26.74
N LEU A 29 6.60 17.59 25.69
CA LEU A 29 6.76 16.76 24.49
C LEU A 29 8.13 16.98 23.85
N GLU A 30 8.53 18.24 23.66
CA GLU A 30 9.83 18.61 23.08
C GLU A 30 10.99 18.01 23.88
N SER A 31 10.96 18.09 25.22
CA SER A 31 11.97 17.45 26.07
C SER A 31 12.03 15.93 25.94
N MET A 32 10.93 15.27 25.55
CA MET A 32 10.85 13.82 25.38
C MET A 32 11.36 13.34 24.02
N ILE A 33 11.46 14.23 23.03
CA ILE A 33 11.82 13.87 21.64
C ILE A 33 13.06 14.61 21.14
N GLU A 34 13.67 15.48 21.95
CA GLU A 34 14.81 16.31 21.56
C GLU A 34 15.98 15.45 21.07
N ASP A 35 16.32 14.38 21.77
CA ASP A 35 17.41 13.47 21.39
C ASP A 35 17.12 12.79 20.04
N LEU A 36 15.87 12.39 19.78
CA LEU A 36 15.44 11.81 18.52
C LEU A 36 15.62 12.80 17.37
N ILE A 37 15.24 14.06 17.58
CA ILE A 37 15.39 15.12 16.57
C ILE A 37 16.87 15.40 16.32
N GLN A 38 17.70 15.52 17.37
CA GLN A 38 19.14 15.74 17.22
C GLN A 38 19.84 14.59 16.48
N ARG A 39 19.39 13.35 16.69
CA ARG A 39 19.89 12.18 15.94
C ARG A 39 19.68 12.33 14.43
N THR A 40 18.61 12.98 13.98
CA THR A 40 18.34 13.17 12.54
C THR A 40 19.33 14.13 11.86
N LEU A 41 19.96 15.05 12.60
CA LEU A 41 21.00 15.93 12.06
C LEU A 41 22.31 15.19 11.74
N THR A 42 22.54 14.02 12.32
CA THR A 42 23.77 13.25 12.06
C THR A 42 23.80 12.73 10.61
N PRO A 43 22.75 12.06 10.09
CA PRO A 43 22.64 11.76 8.66
C PRO A 43 22.73 13.00 7.75
N VAL A 44 22.11 14.11 8.12
CA VAL A 44 22.16 15.35 7.31
C VAL A 44 23.59 15.86 7.15
N LYS A 45 24.36 15.91 8.25
CA LYS A 45 25.78 16.30 8.22
C LYS A 45 26.61 15.35 7.37
N LYS A 46 26.34 14.04 7.43
CA LYS A 46 27.02 13.03 6.61
C LYS A 46 26.71 13.22 5.12
N ALA A 47 25.44 13.44 4.76
CA ALA A 47 25.04 13.69 3.38
C ALA A 47 25.71 14.96 2.80
N LEU A 48 25.78 16.04 3.59
CA LEU A 48 26.51 17.25 3.21
C LEU A 48 28.00 16.98 2.99
N ALA A 49 28.64 16.24 3.91
CA ALA A 49 30.05 15.88 3.79
C ALA A 49 30.31 15.01 2.55
N ASP A 50 29.47 14.01 2.29
CA ASP A 50 29.58 13.13 1.11
C ASP A 50 29.39 13.92 -0.20
N ALA A 51 28.53 14.94 -0.20
CA ALA A 51 28.33 15.85 -1.33
C ALA A 51 29.42 16.94 -1.46
N ASN A 52 30.38 17.00 -0.52
CA ASN A 52 31.34 18.10 -0.38
C ASN A 52 30.66 19.49 -0.34
N LYS A 53 29.55 19.58 0.39
CA LYS A 53 28.76 20.79 0.59
C LYS A 53 28.70 21.17 2.05
N THR A 54 28.48 22.46 2.29
CA THR A 54 28.12 23.02 3.59
C THR A 54 26.64 23.37 3.62
N ALA A 55 26.11 23.62 4.82
CA ALA A 55 24.71 24.06 4.96
C ALA A 55 24.40 25.36 4.20
N ALA A 56 25.41 26.22 4.00
CA ALA A 56 25.29 27.47 3.26
C ALA A 56 25.18 27.25 1.74
N ASP A 57 25.72 26.15 1.22
CA ASP A 57 25.70 25.84 -0.21
C ASP A 57 24.34 25.31 -0.68
N ILE A 58 23.43 24.98 0.23
CA ILE A 58 22.10 24.47 -0.08
C ILE A 58 21.19 25.65 -0.39
N GLN A 59 20.53 25.66 -1.55
CA GLN A 59 19.62 26.75 -1.94
C GLN A 59 18.29 26.66 -1.21
N GLU A 60 17.65 25.50 -1.26
CA GLU A 60 16.33 25.24 -0.68
C GLU A 60 16.33 24.01 0.23
N VAL A 61 15.47 24.03 1.25
CA VAL A 61 15.25 22.89 2.15
C VAL A 61 13.79 22.50 2.04
N VAL A 62 13.52 21.29 1.57
CA VAL A 62 12.15 20.77 1.44
C VAL A 62 11.89 19.78 2.58
N LEU A 63 10.77 19.94 3.28
CA LEU A 63 10.36 19.03 4.36
C LEU A 63 9.23 18.12 3.89
N VAL A 64 9.41 16.82 4.10
CA VAL A 64 8.47 15.78 3.66
C VAL A 64 8.15 14.85 4.83
N GLY A 65 6.88 14.44 4.95
CA GLY A 65 6.38 13.56 6.00
C GLY A 65 5.78 14.32 7.20
N GLY A 66 4.71 13.76 7.78
CA GLY A 66 3.90 14.43 8.81
C GLY A 66 4.64 14.82 10.08
N SER A 67 5.70 14.09 10.47
CA SER A 67 6.52 14.44 11.65
C SER A 67 7.30 15.75 11.48
N THR A 68 7.50 16.23 10.25
CA THR A 68 8.15 17.52 9.99
C THR A 68 7.27 18.72 10.38
N ARG A 69 5.97 18.49 10.66
CA ARG A 69 5.04 19.51 11.17
C ARG A 69 5.29 19.87 12.64
N ILE A 70 6.13 19.11 13.35
CA ILE A 70 6.51 19.42 14.73
C ILE A 70 7.35 20.72 14.74
N PRO A 71 6.96 21.76 15.52
CA PRO A 71 7.67 23.04 15.55
C PRO A 71 9.17 22.91 15.88
N LEU A 72 9.54 22.05 16.83
CA LEU A 72 10.94 21.81 17.17
C LEU A 72 11.76 21.25 15.98
N VAL A 73 11.15 20.45 15.10
CA VAL A 73 11.82 19.97 13.88
C VAL A 73 12.09 21.12 12.92
N LEU A 74 11.07 21.94 12.65
CA LEU A 74 11.19 23.14 11.81
C LEU A 74 12.26 24.10 12.33
N GLU A 75 12.26 24.38 13.64
CA GLU A 75 13.23 25.25 14.28
C GLU A 75 14.66 24.67 14.21
N THR A 76 14.80 23.37 14.42
CA THR A 76 16.09 22.68 14.34
C THR A 76 16.66 22.75 12.93
N VAL A 77 15.84 22.48 11.91
CA VAL A 77 16.23 22.55 10.49
C VAL A 77 16.59 23.98 10.11
N LYS A 78 15.74 24.96 10.47
CA LYS A 78 15.99 26.39 10.22
C LYS A 78 17.28 26.86 10.88
N LYS A 79 17.54 26.45 12.11
CA LYS A 79 18.78 26.77 12.84
C LYS A 79 20.01 26.16 12.17
N PHE A 80 19.90 24.92 11.67
CA PHE A 80 21.02 24.22 11.04
C PHE A 80 21.36 24.79 9.65
N PHE A 81 20.37 25.03 8.79
CA PHE A 81 20.57 25.55 7.43
C PHE A 81 20.58 27.09 7.35
N GLY A 82 20.21 27.79 8.42
CA GLY A 82 20.14 29.26 8.45
C GLY A 82 19.06 29.85 7.54
N LYS A 83 18.07 29.06 7.12
CA LYS A 83 17.01 29.46 6.18
C LYS A 83 15.68 28.81 6.48
N GLU A 84 14.61 29.45 6.02
CA GLU A 84 13.25 28.89 6.09
C GLU A 84 13.10 27.73 5.10
N PRO A 85 12.56 26.58 5.55
CA PRO A 85 12.18 25.51 4.63
C PRO A 85 11.10 25.96 3.64
N HIS A 86 11.16 25.41 2.43
CA HIS A 86 10.20 25.65 1.35
C HIS A 86 8.81 25.14 1.74
N LYS A 87 7.78 25.96 1.51
CA LYS A 87 6.38 25.68 1.87
C LYS A 87 5.47 25.38 0.68
N GLY A 88 5.98 25.43 -0.55
CA GLY A 88 5.19 25.18 -1.76
C GLY A 88 4.97 23.69 -2.07
N VAL A 89 5.28 22.79 -1.14
CA VAL A 89 5.17 21.34 -1.31
C VAL A 89 4.25 20.78 -0.23
N ASN A 90 3.32 19.90 -0.62
CA ASN A 90 2.50 19.15 0.34
C ASN A 90 3.32 17.99 0.92
N PRO A 91 3.66 17.99 2.22
CA PRO A 91 4.52 16.97 2.81
C PRO A 91 3.88 15.58 2.87
N ASP A 92 2.57 15.46 2.67
CA ASP A 92 1.83 14.20 2.76
C ASP A 92 1.66 13.53 1.38
N GLU A 93 1.68 14.32 0.30
CA GLU A 93 1.36 13.85 -1.06
C GLU A 93 2.54 13.84 -2.02
N VAL A 94 3.56 14.67 -1.78
CA VAL A 94 4.66 14.91 -2.74
C VAL A 94 5.39 13.63 -3.15
N VAL A 95 5.51 12.65 -2.26
CA VAL A 95 6.15 11.37 -2.57
C VAL A 95 5.31 10.59 -3.58
N ALA A 96 3.99 10.53 -3.39
CA ALA A 96 3.07 9.85 -4.31
C ALA A 96 3.02 10.56 -5.67
N LEU A 97 3.01 11.89 -5.67
CA LEU A 97 3.09 12.69 -6.90
C LEU A 97 4.41 12.44 -7.64
N GLY A 98 5.54 12.39 -6.94
CA GLY A 98 6.83 12.05 -7.52
C GLY A 98 6.86 10.65 -8.13
N ALA A 99 6.22 9.67 -7.47
CA ALA A 99 6.07 8.32 -8.00
C ALA A 99 5.21 8.29 -9.28
N ALA A 100 4.11 9.05 -9.33
CA ALA A 100 3.29 9.17 -10.54
C ALA A 100 4.07 9.82 -11.70
N VAL A 101 4.89 10.84 -11.43
CA VAL A 101 5.78 11.43 -12.44
C VAL A 101 6.79 10.39 -12.94
N GLN A 102 7.40 9.62 -12.04
CA GLN A 102 8.32 8.55 -12.42
C GLN A 102 7.63 7.49 -13.30
N ALA A 103 6.38 7.12 -12.99
CA ALA A 103 5.59 6.22 -13.84
C ALA A 103 5.35 6.83 -15.23
N GLY A 104 5.04 8.13 -15.32
CA GLY A 104 4.90 8.85 -16.58
C GLY A 104 6.20 8.92 -17.40
N VAL A 105 7.37 8.96 -16.75
CA VAL A 105 8.68 8.87 -17.43
C VAL A 105 8.88 7.46 -18.01
N LEU A 106 8.51 6.42 -17.26
CA LEU A 106 8.61 5.03 -17.69
C LEU A 106 7.63 4.67 -18.82
N SER A 107 6.42 5.25 -18.83
CA SER A 107 5.44 5.08 -19.91
C SER A 107 5.79 5.89 -21.17
N GLY A 108 6.66 6.89 -21.03
CA GLY A 108 7.06 7.81 -22.12
C GLY A 108 6.14 9.03 -22.30
N ASP A 109 5.16 9.20 -21.41
CA ASP A 109 4.24 10.35 -21.40
C ASP A 109 4.96 11.64 -20.94
N VAL A 110 5.91 11.51 -20.01
CA VAL A 110 6.78 12.59 -19.56
C VAL A 110 8.11 12.52 -20.30
N LYS A 111 8.33 13.50 -21.18
CA LYS A 111 9.57 13.64 -21.95
C LYS A 111 10.53 14.61 -21.26
N GLU A 112 11.82 14.46 -21.52
CA GLU A 112 12.89 15.38 -21.09
C GLU A 112 13.22 15.39 -19.58
N MET A 113 12.86 14.33 -18.84
CA MET A 113 13.30 14.14 -17.47
C MET A 113 14.31 13.00 -17.39
N VAL A 114 15.52 13.30 -16.90
CA VAL A 114 16.54 12.29 -16.60
C VAL A 114 16.77 12.29 -15.09
N LEU A 115 16.49 11.15 -14.46
CA LEU A 115 16.77 10.91 -13.06
C LEU A 115 18.03 10.06 -12.96
N LEU A 116 19.04 10.55 -12.22
CA LEU A 116 20.21 9.78 -11.82
C LEU A 116 20.19 9.65 -10.31
N ASP A 117 19.88 8.45 -9.83
CA ASP A 117 19.91 8.13 -8.41
C ASP A 117 21.26 7.50 -8.03
N VAL A 118 21.46 7.22 -6.75
CA VAL A 118 22.68 6.63 -6.20
C VAL A 118 22.38 5.45 -5.27
N THR A 119 23.31 4.52 -5.14
CA THR A 119 23.22 3.48 -4.08
C THR A 119 23.56 4.08 -2.70
N PRO A 120 22.73 3.93 -1.67
CA PRO A 120 22.90 4.63 -0.38
C PRO A 120 23.99 4.02 0.52
N LEU A 121 24.41 2.80 0.24
CA LEU A 121 25.38 2.05 1.06
C LEU A 121 26.40 1.35 0.18
N SER A 122 27.61 1.22 0.68
CA SER A 122 28.67 0.52 -0.03
C SER A 122 28.33 -0.96 -0.13
N LEU A 123 28.57 -1.53 -1.30
CA LEU A 123 28.37 -2.94 -1.61
C LEU A 123 29.73 -3.58 -1.79
N GLY A 124 29.88 -4.78 -1.24
CA GLY A 124 31.17 -5.45 -1.23
C GLY A 124 31.07 -6.94 -0.97
N VAL A 125 32.23 -7.58 -0.95
CA VAL A 125 32.39 -9.00 -0.65
C VAL A 125 33.23 -9.20 0.61
N GLU A 126 32.96 -10.26 1.37
CA GLU A 126 33.87 -10.71 2.42
C GLU A 126 35.11 -11.34 1.78
N THR A 127 36.29 -10.90 2.20
CA THR A 127 37.57 -11.48 1.78
C THR A 127 38.28 -12.14 2.97
N LEU A 128 39.41 -12.80 2.67
CA LEU A 128 40.22 -13.49 3.68
C LEU A 128 40.56 -12.56 4.84
N GLY A 129 40.29 -13.01 6.07
CA GLY A 129 40.45 -12.21 7.29
C GLY A 129 39.15 -11.59 7.81
N GLY A 130 38.01 -11.87 7.17
CA GLY A 130 36.69 -11.43 7.65
C GLY A 130 36.45 -9.93 7.48
N VAL A 131 37.13 -9.33 6.49
CA VAL A 131 37.02 -7.91 6.16
C VAL A 131 36.16 -7.72 4.93
N MET A 132 35.41 -6.62 4.89
CA MET A 132 34.62 -6.22 3.73
C MET A 132 35.51 -5.48 2.74
N THR A 133 35.60 -6.00 1.51
CA THR A 133 36.20 -5.30 0.39
C THR A 133 35.11 -4.62 -0.42
N VAL A 134 35.16 -3.30 -0.49
CA VAL A 134 34.14 -2.48 -1.18
C VAL A 134 34.33 -2.59 -2.69
N MET A 135 33.28 -3.04 -3.38
CA MET A 135 33.19 -3.11 -4.84
C MET A 135 32.58 -1.83 -5.40
N ILE A 136 31.42 -1.44 -4.88
CA ILE A 136 30.69 -0.24 -5.29
C ILE A 136 30.54 0.64 -4.05
N PRO A 137 31.21 1.80 -3.97
CA PRO A 137 31.08 2.72 -2.85
C PRO A 137 29.66 3.30 -2.73
N ARG A 138 29.23 3.66 -1.52
CA ARG A 138 28.01 4.45 -1.33
C ARG A 138 28.06 5.76 -2.12
N ASN A 139 26.88 6.26 -2.48
CA ASN A 139 26.65 7.42 -3.32
C ASN A 139 27.18 7.27 -4.76
N THR A 140 27.48 6.03 -5.22
CA THR A 140 27.76 5.77 -6.63
C THR A 140 26.46 5.85 -7.42
N THR A 141 26.46 6.61 -8.51
CA THR A 141 25.33 6.75 -9.43
C THR A 141 24.91 5.40 -10.01
N ILE A 142 23.60 5.16 -10.07
CA ILE A 142 22.99 3.97 -10.69
C ILE A 142 22.26 4.37 -11.99
N PRO A 143 22.20 3.48 -13.00
CA PRO A 143 22.75 2.12 -13.02
C PRO A 143 24.29 2.10 -13.09
N THR A 144 24.92 1.05 -12.52
CA THR A 144 26.38 0.91 -12.52
C THR A 144 26.81 -0.56 -12.49
N ARG A 145 27.99 -0.83 -13.05
CA ARG A 145 28.59 -2.16 -13.11
C ARG A 145 30.05 -2.11 -12.70
N LYS A 146 30.46 -3.01 -11.80
CA LYS A 146 31.84 -3.18 -11.35
C LYS A 146 32.25 -4.63 -11.44
N GLU A 147 33.44 -4.86 -11.97
CA GLU A 147 34.05 -6.19 -12.06
C GLU A 147 35.40 -6.20 -11.34
N GLU A 148 35.66 -7.27 -10.61
CA GLU A 148 36.95 -7.52 -9.97
C GLU A 148 37.25 -9.01 -9.95
N THR A 149 38.53 -9.35 -10.13
CA THR A 149 38.98 -10.74 -10.15
C THR A 149 39.54 -11.13 -8.80
N TYR A 150 38.91 -12.13 -8.19
CA TYR A 150 39.33 -12.77 -6.95
C TYR A 150 39.98 -14.12 -7.24
N SER A 151 40.58 -14.73 -6.22
CA SER A 151 41.21 -16.05 -6.31
C SER A 151 40.93 -16.90 -5.07
N THR A 152 41.29 -18.19 -5.13
CA THR A 152 41.11 -19.14 -4.02
C THR A 152 42.01 -18.79 -2.84
N ALA A 153 41.50 -19.03 -1.64
CA ALA A 153 42.22 -18.81 -0.39
C ALA A 153 43.12 -20.00 -0.01
N ASP A 154 42.72 -21.21 -0.41
CA ASP A 154 43.37 -22.47 -0.05
C ASP A 154 43.84 -23.26 -1.28
N ASP A 155 44.85 -24.11 -1.09
CA ASP A 155 45.36 -25.02 -2.13
C ASP A 155 44.33 -26.12 -2.44
N ASN A 156 44.15 -26.43 -3.73
CA ASN A 156 43.20 -27.42 -4.23
C ASN A 156 41.74 -27.14 -3.85
N GLN A 157 41.39 -25.88 -3.61
CA GLN A 157 40.02 -25.45 -3.34
C GLN A 157 39.12 -25.65 -4.57
N THR A 158 38.13 -26.54 -4.46
CA THR A 158 37.20 -26.89 -5.55
C THR A 158 35.90 -26.07 -5.55
N GLN A 159 35.68 -25.25 -4.54
CA GLN A 159 34.53 -24.35 -4.43
C GLN A 159 34.92 -23.04 -3.73
N VAL A 160 34.36 -21.91 -4.17
CA VAL A 160 34.52 -20.60 -3.51
C VAL A 160 33.15 -20.07 -3.08
N GLU A 161 33.04 -19.67 -1.83
CA GLU A 161 31.86 -18.99 -1.30
C GLU A 161 32.02 -17.48 -1.44
N ILE A 162 31.03 -16.83 -2.06
CA ILE A 162 30.98 -15.39 -2.23
C ILE A 162 29.91 -14.87 -1.30
N HIS A 163 30.35 -14.11 -0.30
CA HIS A 163 29.47 -13.49 0.68
C HIS A 163 29.33 -12.01 0.36
N VAL A 164 28.13 -11.61 -0.06
CA VAL A 164 27.81 -10.24 -0.47
C VAL A 164 27.27 -9.47 0.72
N LEU A 165 27.81 -8.28 0.95
CA LEU A 165 27.48 -7.42 2.08
C LEU A 165 27.15 -5.99 1.65
N GLN A 166 26.38 -5.32 2.50
CA GLN A 166 26.05 -3.92 2.41
C GLN A 166 26.39 -3.21 3.74
N GLY A 167 27.19 -2.15 3.68
CA GLY A 167 27.52 -1.35 4.85
C GLY A 167 28.86 -0.63 4.76
N GLU A 168 29.19 0.13 5.82
CA GLU A 168 30.35 1.03 5.88
C GLU A 168 31.40 0.58 6.91
N ARG A 169 31.26 -0.62 7.48
CA ARG A 169 32.19 -1.14 8.50
C ARG A 169 33.28 -1.97 7.84
N ALA A 170 34.49 -1.93 8.38
CA ALA A 170 35.62 -2.70 7.84
C ALA A 170 35.46 -4.22 8.05
N GLU A 171 34.86 -4.63 9.17
CA GLU A 171 34.61 -6.05 9.47
C GLU A 171 33.32 -6.53 8.82
N ALA A 172 33.37 -7.64 8.08
CA ALA A 172 32.22 -8.21 7.38
C ALA A 172 31.05 -8.51 8.34
N LYS A 173 31.35 -9.02 9.55
CA LYS A 173 30.35 -9.35 10.58
C LYS A 173 29.53 -8.16 11.09
N GLN A 174 30.02 -6.94 10.89
CA GLN A 174 29.36 -5.71 11.34
C GLN A 174 28.51 -5.06 10.23
N ASN A 175 28.50 -5.64 9.04
CA ASN A 175 27.71 -5.19 7.90
C ASN A 175 26.50 -6.11 7.67
N ARG A 176 25.55 -5.66 6.86
CA ARG A 176 24.37 -6.44 6.52
C ARG A 176 24.73 -7.46 5.44
N THR A 177 24.58 -8.75 5.73
CA THR A 177 24.61 -9.80 4.71
C THR A 177 23.43 -9.64 3.77
N LEU A 178 23.71 -9.56 2.47
CA LEU A 178 22.68 -9.57 1.43
C LEU A 178 22.45 -10.98 0.87
N GLY A 179 23.51 -11.77 0.75
CA GLY A 179 23.42 -13.12 0.24
C GLY A 179 24.75 -13.86 0.29
N ARG A 180 24.68 -15.19 0.18
CA ARG A 180 25.84 -16.07 0.02
C ARG A 180 25.55 -17.06 -1.08
N PHE A 181 26.49 -17.25 -1.97
CA PHE A 181 26.39 -18.27 -3.02
C PHE A 181 27.76 -18.91 -3.24
N LYS A 182 27.75 -20.15 -3.70
CA LYS A 182 28.97 -20.95 -3.90
C LYS A 182 29.16 -21.21 -5.38
N LEU A 183 30.33 -20.87 -5.88
CA LEU A 183 30.79 -21.31 -7.19
C LEU A 183 31.53 -22.64 -7.00
N SER A 184 30.94 -23.74 -7.49
CA SER A 184 31.51 -25.09 -7.42
C SER A 184 32.27 -25.47 -8.69
N ASP A 185 32.93 -26.62 -8.67
CA ASP A 185 33.65 -27.23 -9.79
C ASP A 185 34.87 -26.44 -10.29
N ILE A 186 35.55 -25.74 -9.38
CA ILE A 186 36.83 -25.09 -9.67
C ILE A 186 37.91 -26.18 -9.77
N MET A 187 38.74 -26.10 -10.82
CA MET A 187 39.83 -27.06 -11.02
C MET A 187 40.84 -26.97 -9.86
N PRO A 188 41.26 -28.10 -9.25
CA PRO A 188 42.26 -28.09 -8.19
C PRO A 188 43.56 -27.43 -8.66
N ALA A 189 43.92 -26.32 -8.04
CA ALA A 189 45.14 -25.58 -8.31
C ALA A 189 45.70 -25.00 -7.00
N PRO A 190 46.99 -24.63 -6.95
CA PRO A 190 47.54 -23.87 -5.84
C PRO A 190 46.74 -22.59 -5.61
N ARG A 191 46.64 -22.14 -4.35
CA ARG A 191 45.97 -20.88 -3.99
C ARG A 191 46.49 -19.72 -4.84
N GLY A 192 45.62 -18.79 -5.21
CA GLY A 192 46.00 -17.64 -6.03
C GLY A 192 46.05 -17.90 -7.55
N MET A 193 45.96 -19.15 -8.02
CA MET A 193 45.94 -19.46 -9.46
C MET A 193 44.55 -19.36 -10.12
N PRO A 194 43.46 -19.91 -9.53
CA PRO A 194 42.13 -19.76 -10.12
C PRO A 194 41.71 -18.29 -10.17
N LYS A 195 41.14 -17.85 -11.30
CA LYS A 195 40.68 -16.47 -11.48
C LYS A 195 39.17 -16.43 -11.53
N ILE A 196 38.57 -15.90 -10.49
CA ILE A 196 37.12 -15.81 -10.33
C ILE A 196 36.73 -14.36 -10.52
N LYS A 197 36.11 -14.06 -11.65
CA LYS A 197 35.59 -12.72 -11.95
C LYS A 197 34.25 -12.55 -11.25
N VAL A 198 34.20 -11.62 -10.30
CA VAL A 198 32.97 -11.25 -9.61
C VAL A 198 32.48 -9.92 -10.18
N THR A 199 31.24 -9.90 -10.64
CA THR A 199 30.58 -8.75 -11.24
C THR A 199 29.43 -8.32 -10.35
N PHE A 200 29.41 -7.05 -9.98
CA PHE A 200 28.30 -6.38 -9.32
C PHE A 200 27.62 -5.49 -10.35
N ASP A 201 26.34 -5.72 -10.58
CA ASP A 201 25.52 -4.96 -11.49
C ASP A 201 24.32 -4.41 -10.70
N ILE A 202 24.13 -3.08 -10.75
CA ILE A 202 22.98 -2.41 -10.14
C ILE A 202 22.19 -1.77 -11.27
N ASP A 203 20.93 -2.18 -11.40
CA ASP A 203 20.03 -1.65 -12.42
C ASP A 203 19.48 -0.26 -12.03
N ALA A 204 18.64 0.30 -12.91
CA ALA A 204 17.99 1.59 -12.67
C ALA A 204 16.98 1.57 -11.51
N ASN A 205 16.53 0.39 -11.08
CA ASN A 205 15.62 0.21 -9.94
C ASN A 205 16.37 -0.01 -8.62
N GLY A 206 17.71 -0.06 -8.65
CA GLY A 206 18.54 -0.36 -7.48
C GLY A 206 18.58 -1.85 -7.12
N ILE A 207 18.16 -2.74 -8.02
CA ILE A 207 18.27 -4.21 -7.83
C ILE A 207 19.71 -4.62 -8.09
N LEU A 208 20.30 -5.33 -7.12
CA LEU A 208 21.67 -5.80 -7.19
C LEU A 208 21.71 -7.21 -7.77
N SER A 209 22.39 -7.39 -8.88
CA SER A 209 22.77 -8.70 -9.42
C SER A 209 24.26 -8.92 -9.22
N VAL A 210 24.61 -9.99 -8.50
CA VAL A 210 26.02 -10.39 -8.31
C VAL A 210 26.26 -11.70 -9.05
N SER A 211 27.16 -11.69 -10.02
CA SER A 211 27.59 -12.89 -10.73
C SER A 211 29.06 -13.19 -10.46
N ALA A 212 29.40 -14.46 -10.47
CA ALA A 212 30.77 -14.93 -10.37
C ALA A 212 31.04 -15.95 -11.45
N LYS A 213 32.16 -15.77 -12.16
CA LYS A 213 32.57 -16.63 -13.27
C LYS A 213 34.01 -17.06 -13.09
N ASP A 214 34.26 -18.36 -13.14
CA ASP A 214 35.62 -18.88 -13.27
C ASP A 214 36.11 -18.70 -14.71
N GLU A 215 37.20 -17.97 -14.89
CA GLU A 215 37.78 -17.70 -16.22
C GLU A 215 38.37 -18.97 -16.87
N ALA A 216 38.76 -19.97 -16.09
CA ALA A 216 39.37 -21.19 -16.61
C ALA A 216 38.33 -22.19 -17.15
N THR A 217 37.26 -22.44 -16.38
CA THR A 217 36.20 -23.38 -16.76
C THR A 217 35.05 -22.73 -17.53
N GLY A 218 34.92 -21.40 -17.44
CA GLY A 218 33.80 -20.65 -18.02
C GLY A 218 32.48 -20.81 -17.27
N LYS A 219 32.45 -21.61 -16.18
CA LYS A 219 31.28 -21.77 -15.33
C LYS A 219 31.00 -20.50 -14.56
N ASP A 220 29.73 -20.13 -14.52
CA ASP A 220 29.23 -19.00 -13.78
C ASP A 220 28.12 -19.39 -12.80
N THR A 221 27.98 -18.61 -11.75
CA THR A 221 26.89 -18.68 -10.80
C THR A 221 26.54 -17.26 -10.41
N ALA A 222 25.26 -16.93 -10.42
CA ALA A 222 24.79 -15.61 -10.07
C ALA A 222 23.72 -15.69 -8.98
N ILE A 223 23.63 -14.62 -8.20
CA ILE A 223 22.53 -14.35 -7.30
C ILE A 223 21.96 -12.99 -7.65
N THR A 224 20.66 -12.92 -7.87
CA THR A 224 19.94 -11.66 -7.94
C THR A 224 19.40 -11.37 -6.56
N ILE A 225 19.90 -10.30 -5.95
CA ILE A 225 19.45 -9.83 -4.65
C ILE A 225 18.40 -8.76 -4.94
N THR A 226 17.16 -9.21 -5.05
CA THR A 226 16.02 -8.31 -4.90
C THR A 226 15.95 -7.90 -3.43
N SER A 227 15.60 -6.64 -3.16
CA SER A 227 15.38 -6.17 -1.79
C SER A 227 14.31 -7.04 -1.15
N ASN A 228 14.73 -8.04 -0.37
CA ASN A 228 13.86 -9.02 0.27
C ASN A 228 12.64 -8.32 0.88
N SER A 229 11.48 -8.45 0.25
CA SER A 229 10.20 -8.39 0.94
C SER A 229 10.02 -9.59 1.88
N GLY A 230 10.97 -10.53 1.90
CA GLY A 230 10.94 -11.71 2.75
C GLY A 230 9.98 -12.79 2.23
N LEU A 231 9.43 -12.62 1.03
CA LEU A 231 8.50 -13.55 0.41
C LEU A 231 9.21 -14.31 -0.71
N SER A 232 9.09 -15.64 -0.69
CA SER A 232 9.49 -16.48 -1.82
C SER A 232 8.47 -16.35 -2.97
N ASP A 233 8.85 -16.73 -4.18
CA ASP A 233 7.90 -16.76 -5.32
C ASP A 233 6.65 -17.60 -5.00
N THR A 234 6.83 -18.69 -4.25
CA THR A 234 5.72 -19.51 -3.75
C THR A 234 4.83 -18.79 -2.74
N ASP A 235 5.39 -17.91 -1.91
CA ASP A 235 4.59 -17.08 -1.01
C ASP A 235 3.82 -16.00 -1.77
N ILE A 236 4.43 -15.43 -2.81
CA ILE A 236 3.78 -14.44 -3.69
C ILE A 236 2.57 -15.08 -4.38
N GLU A 237 2.75 -16.24 -5.01
CA GLU A 237 1.66 -16.97 -5.67
C GLU A 237 0.52 -17.31 -4.68
N ARG A 238 0.87 -17.81 -3.49
CA ARG A 238 -0.12 -18.09 -2.43
C ARG A 238 -0.87 -16.82 -2.02
N MET A 239 -0.17 -15.71 -1.79
CA MET A 239 -0.79 -14.45 -1.38
C MET A 239 -1.68 -13.84 -2.47
N VAL A 240 -1.32 -14.01 -3.75
CA VAL A 240 -2.17 -13.61 -4.89
C VAL A 240 -3.46 -14.43 -4.93
N GLN A 241 -3.35 -15.76 -4.73
CA GLN A 241 -4.53 -16.64 -4.66
C GLN A 241 -5.42 -16.32 -3.45
N GLU A 242 -4.82 -16.07 -2.28
CA GLU A 242 -5.53 -15.65 -1.07
C GLU A 242 -6.24 -14.31 -1.27
N ALA A 243 -5.58 -13.33 -1.91
CA ALA A 243 -6.19 -12.04 -2.22
C ALA A 243 -7.39 -12.18 -3.17
N ALA A 244 -7.28 -13.03 -4.20
CA ALA A 244 -8.38 -13.30 -5.12
C ALA A 244 -9.57 -13.99 -4.43
N ALA A 245 -9.30 -14.96 -3.54
CA ALA A 245 -10.34 -15.62 -2.74
C ALA A 245 -11.03 -14.63 -1.78
N ASN A 246 -10.26 -13.76 -1.14
CA ASN A 246 -10.79 -12.71 -0.26
C ASN A 246 -11.64 -11.70 -1.04
N GLU A 247 -11.28 -11.36 -2.29
CA GLU A 247 -12.10 -10.49 -3.14
C GLU A 247 -13.49 -11.10 -3.41
N GLU A 248 -13.56 -12.41 -3.64
CA GLU A 248 -14.84 -13.11 -3.83
C GLU A 248 -15.69 -13.12 -2.54
N GLU A 249 -15.05 -13.36 -1.39
CA GLU A 249 -15.73 -13.30 -0.08
C GLU A 249 -16.23 -11.87 0.22
N ASP A 250 -15.41 -10.85 -0.06
CA ASP A 250 -15.76 -9.45 0.12
C ASP A 250 -16.92 -9.04 -0.80
N LYS A 251 -16.96 -9.53 -2.05
CA LYS A 251 -18.10 -9.33 -2.96
C LYS A 251 -19.37 -9.96 -2.42
N LYS A 252 -19.31 -11.20 -1.91
CA LYS A 252 -20.47 -11.87 -1.28
C LYS A 252 -20.96 -11.12 -0.05
N ARG A 253 -20.03 -10.70 0.81
CA ARG A 253 -20.35 -9.93 2.02
C ARG A 253 -20.94 -8.57 1.69
N ARG A 254 -20.44 -7.90 0.65
CA ARG A 254 -21.02 -6.66 0.12
C ARG A 254 -22.43 -6.88 -0.39
N ALA A 255 -22.66 -7.92 -1.18
CA ALA A 255 -23.99 -8.27 -1.69
C ALA A 255 -24.98 -8.60 -0.55
N ALA A 256 -24.54 -9.31 0.48
CA ALA A 256 -25.32 -9.60 1.68
C ALA A 256 -25.74 -8.31 2.41
N VAL A 257 -24.80 -7.38 2.62
CA VAL A 257 -25.09 -6.07 3.24
C VAL A 257 -26.03 -5.22 2.38
N GLU A 258 -25.83 -5.20 1.05
CA GLU A 258 -26.72 -4.49 0.13
C GLU A 258 -28.14 -5.07 0.14
N ASN A 259 -28.28 -6.40 0.12
CA ASN A 259 -29.58 -7.06 0.22
C ASN A 259 -30.27 -6.78 1.54
N ARG A 260 -29.53 -6.80 2.66
CA ARG A 260 -30.07 -6.44 3.98
C ARG A 260 -30.57 -5.00 4.01
N ASN A 261 -29.83 -4.06 3.42
CA ASN A 261 -30.24 -2.67 3.34
C ASN A 261 -31.48 -2.49 2.45
N LYS A 262 -31.55 -3.19 1.31
CA LYS A 262 -32.73 -3.19 0.43
C LYS A 262 -33.96 -3.77 1.15
N ALA A 263 -33.77 -4.86 1.89
CA ALA A 263 -34.83 -5.50 2.68
C ALA A 263 -35.36 -4.58 3.78
N ASP A 264 -34.47 -3.91 4.52
CA ASP A 264 -34.86 -2.96 5.56
C ASP A 264 -35.61 -1.74 4.99
N GLN A 265 -35.15 -1.20 3.85
CA GLN A 265 -35.85 -0.15 3.11
C GLN A 265 -37.24 -0.60 2.62
N LEU A 266 -37.34 -1.83 2.11
CA LEU A 266 -38.59 -2.41 1.64
C LEU A 266 -39.58 -2.60 2.81
N CYS A 267 -39.13 -3.18 3.92
CA CYS A 267 -39.93 -3.31 5.15
C CYS A 267 -40.46 -1.95 5.61
N TYR A 268 -39.60 -0.93 5.69
CA TYR A 268 -40.00 0.41 6.11
C TYR A 268 -41.01 1.06 5.15
N GLY A 269 -40.78 0.94 3.83
CA GLY A 269 -41.70 1.46 2.82
C GLY A 269 -43.07 0.78 2.87
N VAL A 270 -43.09 -0.53 3.05
CA VAL A 270 -44.31 -1.33 3.18
C VAL A 270 -45.06 -1.01 4.47
N GLU A 271 -44.38 -0.92 5.61
CA GLU A 271 -44.99 -0.54 6.89
C GLU A 271 -45.65 0.84 6.84
N LYS A 272 -44.98 1.80 6.18
CA LYS A 272 -45.54 3.14 5.97
C LYS A 272 -46.80 3.09 5.09
N ALA A 273 -46.73 2.39 3.96
CA ALA A 273 -47.87 2.23 3.06
C ALA A 273 -49.06 1.53 3.75
N LEU A 274 -48.79 0.50 4.56
CA LEU A 274 -49.81 -0.19 5.36
C LEU A 274 -50.42 0.73 6.42
N GLY A 275 -49.64 1.61 7.03
CA GLY A 275 -50.13 2.65 7.93
C GLY A 275 -51.13 3.61 7.26
N GLU A 276 -50.91 3.93 5.98
CA GLU A 276 -51.77 4.82 5.19
C GLU A 276 -52.99 4.11 4.56
N LEU A 277 -52.89 2.78 4.33
CA LEU A 277 -53.91 1.95 3.66
C LEU A 277 -54.81 1.15 4.62
N LYS A 278 -54.58 1.22 5.93
CA LYS A 278 -55.30 0.45 6.96
C LYS A 278 -56.83 0.57 6.91
N ASP A 279 -57.34 1.67 6.37
CA ASP A 279 -58.79 1.94 6.26
C ASP A 279 -59.39 1.62 4.87
N LYS A 280 -58.59 1.16 3.88
CA LYS A 280 -59.03 1.02 2.48
C LYS A 280 -58.80 -0.36 1.84
N ALA A 281 -58.11 -1.27 2.51
CA ALA A 281 -57.79 -2.60 1.97
C ALA A 281 -58.44 -3.74 2.79
N PRO A 282 -58.64 -4.94 2.20
CA PRO A 282 -59.21 -6.09 2.91
C PRO A 282 -58.32 -6.54 4.08
N ALA A 283 -58.90 -6.77 5.26
CA ALA A 283 -58.19 -7.15 6.48
C ALA A 283 -57.32 -8.40 6.31
N ASP A 284 -57.78 -9.38 5.52
CA ASP A 284 -57.05 -10.63 5.27
C ASP A 284 -55.74 -10.41 4.49
N LYS A 285 -55.70 -9.41 3.60
CA LYS A 285 -54.48 -9.07 2.83
C LYS A 285 -53.50 -8.21 3.63
N ILE A 286 -54.00 -7.37 4.53
CA ILE A 286 -53.17 -6.58 5.46
C ILE A 286 -52.43 -7.51 6.43
N ALA A 287 -53.12 -8.50 6.99
CA ALA A 287 -52.54 -9.48 7.91
C ALA A 287 -51.45 -10.34 7.25
N ASP A 288 -51.63 -10.73 5.97
CA ASP A 288 -50.62 -11.49 5.21
C ASP A 288 -49.33 -10.68 5.00
N ILE A 289 -49.44 -9.39 4.69
CA ILE A 289 -48.26 -8.52 4.48
C ILE A 289 -47.57 -8.18 5.81
N GLU A 290 -48.31 -7.87 6.88
CA GLU A 290 -47.73 -7.65 8.21
C GLU A 290 -46.95 -8.89 8.69
N GLY A 291 -47.46 -10.10 8.40
CA GLY A 291 -46.74 -11.35 8.67
C GLY A 291 -45.46 -11.52 7.86
N LYS A 292 -45.48 -11.17 6.57
CA LYS A 292 -44.30 -11.25 5.68
C LYS A 292 -43.22 -10.22 6.07
N VAL A 293 -43.61 -9.01 6.47
CA VAL A 293 -42.69 -7.98 6.99
C VAL A 293 -42.04 -8.43 8.30
N ALA A 294 -42.81 -9.01 9.23
CA ALA A 294 -42.27 -9.51 10.50
C ALA A 294 -41.28 -10.67 10.28
N SER A 295 -41.56 -11.54 9.32
CA SER A 295 -40.64 -12.62 8.91
C SER A 295 -39.35 -12.07 8.30
N LEU A 296 -39.45 -11.08 7.40
CA LEU A 296 -38.29 -10.44 6.78
C LEU A 296 -37.42 -9.67 7.79
N ARG A 297 -38.02 -8.97 8.76
CA ARG A 297 -37.28 -8.34 9.88
C ARG A 297 -36.54 -9.37 10.74
N SER A 298 -37.18 -10.51 11.03
CA SER A 298 -36.54 -11.59 11.78
C SER A 298 -35.35 -12.19 11.03
N ALA A 299 -35.44 -12.33 9.70
CA ALA A 299 -34.34 -12.77 8.85
C ALA A 299 -33.19 -11.75 8.79
N ILE A 300 -33.50 -10.44 8.79
CA ILE A 300 -32.52 -9.35 8.87
C ILE A 300 -31.74 -9.39 10.20
N GLU A 301 -32.43 -9.57 11.32
CA GLU A 301 -31.80 -9.67 12.65
C GLU A 301 -30.95 -10.94 12.81
N ALA A 302 -31.41 -12.06 12.24
CA ALA A 302 -30.70 -13.33 12.24
C ALA A 302 -29.51 -13.37 11.27
N SER A 303 -29.33 -12.35 10.41
CA SER A 303 -28.32 -12.33 9.34
C SER A 303 -28.40 -13.55 8.40
N ASP A 304 -29.61 -13.97 8.05
CA ASP A 304 -29.87 -15.07 7.12
C ASP A 304 -30.00 -14.53 5.69
N ASP A 305 -28.92 -14.54 4.93
CA ASP A 305 -28.88 -14.00 3.56
C ASP A 305 -29.89 -14.69 2.62
N ALA A 306 -30.11 -16.00 2.78
CA ALA A 306 -31.07 -16.75 1.97
C ALA A 306 -32.52 -16.41 2.38
N GLY A 307 -32.76 -16.25 3.68
CA GLY A 307 -34.04 -15.78 4.23
C GLY A 307 -34.38 -14.35 3.81
N ILE A 308 -33.38 -13.46 3.74
CA ILE A 308 -33.55 -12.07 3.30
C ILE A 308 -33.96 -12.02 1.83
N VAL A 309 -33.24 -12.72 0.94
CA VAL A 309 -33.56 -12.71 -0.50
C VAL A 309 -34.93 -13.31 -0.79
N SER A 310 -35.25 -14.45 -0.17
CA SER A 310 -36.55 -15.10 -0.35
C SER A 310 -37.70 -14.29 0.27
N GLY A 311 -37.48 -13.67 1.43
CA GLY A 311 -38.46 -12.81 2.09
C GLY A 311 -38.73 -11.50 1.34
N MET A 312 -37.70 -10.88 0.74
CA MET A 312 -37.86 -9.73 -0.17
C MET A 312 -38.74 -10.08 -1.36
N ALA A 313 -38.44 -11.19 -2.07
CA ALA A 313 -39.22 -11.62 -3.23
C ALA A 313 -40.68 -11.94 -2.87
N ALA A 314 -40.92 -12.59 -1.72
CA ALA A 314 -42.26 -12.88 -1.23
C ALA A 314 -43.06 -11.62 -0.86
N LEU A 315 -42.38 -10.61 -0.30
CA LEU A 315 -42.98 -9.33 0.06
C LEU A 315 -43.31 -8.48 -1.18
N GLU A 316 -42.40 -8.44 -2.16
CA GLU A 316 -42.63 -7.77 -3.45
C GLU A 316 -43.79 -8.41 -4.24
N ALA A 317 -43.86 -9.75 -4.28
CA ALA A 317 -44.96 -10.47 -4.91
C ALA A 317 -46.32 -10.15 -4.26
N ALA A 318 -46.36 -10.12 -2.92
CA ALA A 318 -47.58 -9.77 -2.17
C ALA A 318 -48.02 -8.31 -2.44
N MET A 319 -47.07 -7.38 -2.53
CA MET A 319 -47.33 -5.99 -2.87
C MET A 319 -47.83 -5.83 -4.33
N GLY A 320 -47.26 -6.60 -5.27
CA GLY A 320 -47.71 -6.64 -6.67
C GLY A 320 -49.15 -7.12 -6.81
N GLU A 321 -49.55 -8.16 -6.07
CA GLU A 321 -50.93 -8.66 -6.08
C GLU A 321 -51.93 -7.64 -5.50
N ILE A 322 -51.55 -6.87 -4.48
CA ILE A 322 -52.39 -5.79 -3.96
C ILE A 322 -52.50 -4.65 -4.97
N ALA A 323 -51.40 -4.25 -5.63
CA ALA A 323 -51.43 -3.23 -6.66
C ALA A 323 -52.35 -3.63 -7.83
N GLN A 324 -52.28 -4.89 -8.30
CA GLN A 324 -53.20 -5.43 -9.31
C GLN A 324 -54.66 -5.47 -8.83
N SER A 325 -54.90 -5.82 -7.56
CA SER A 325 -56.25 -5.86 -6.99
C SER A 325 -56.86 -4.46 -6.83
N ALA A 326 -56.04 -3.46 -6.48
CA ALA A 326 -56.46 -2.07 -6.32
C ALA A 326 -56.75 -1.39 -7.67
N TYR A 327 -55.93 -1.64 -8.70
CA TYR A 327 -56.16 -1.14 -10.06
C TYR A 327 -57.26 -1.91 -10.82
N GLY A 328 -57.46 -3.20 -10.52
CA GLY A 328 -58.58 -4.00 -11.06
C GLY A 328 -59.95 -3.58 -10.52
N ALA A 329 -60.00 -2.91 -9.37
CA ALA A 329 -61.23 -2.35 -8.79
C ALA A 329 -61.56 -0.93 -9.30
N SER A 330 -60.65 -0.28 -10.03
CA SER A 330 -60.88 0.99 -10.72
C SER A 330 -60.97 0.79 -12.23
N GLY A 331 -62.03 0.11 -12.67
CA GLY A 331 -62.40 0.08 -14.08
C GLY A 331 -62.96 1.43 -14.52
N ALA A 332 -62.14 2.25 -15.18
CA ALA A 332 -62.60 3.31 -16.07
C ALA A 332 -61.55 3.56 -17.17
N ALA A 333 -61.76 2.98 -18.34
CA ALA A 333 -61.30 3.57 -19.60
C ALA A 333 -62.35 4.61 -20.04
N PRO A 334 -61.93 5.79 -20.54
CA PRO A 334 -61.82 5.98 -21.99
C PRO A 334 -60.58 6.85 -22.35
N GLY A 335 -60.00 6.86 -23.54
CA GLY A 335 -60.33 6.35 -24.85
C GLY A 335 -59.23 6.83 -25.82
N ALA A 336 -59.09 6.16 -26.95
CA ALA A 336 -58.13 6.52 -28.00
C ALA A 336 -58.57 7.79 -28.76
N GLN A 337 -57.64 8.75 -28.92
CA GLN A 337 -57.62 9.64 -30.09
C GLN A 337 -56.19 10.17 -30.30
N GLY A 338 -55.68 10.01 -31.52
CA GLY A 338 -54.29 10.29 -31.86
C GLY A 338 -54.01 11.68 -32.42
N ALA A 339 -52.79 11.77 -32.97
CA ALA A 339 -52.23 12.75 -33.90
C ALA A 339 -51.59 14.03 -33.31
N ALA A 340 -50.26 13.95 -33.21
CA ALA A 340 -49.25 14.78 -33.89
C ALA A 340 -49.00 16.25 -33.48
N ALA A 341 -47.69 16.51 -33.35
CA ALA A 341 -46.90 17.72 -33.64
C ALA A 341 -46.73 18.79 -32.55
N GLY A 342 -45.47 19.09 -32.24
CA GLY A 342 -45.05 20.35 -31.61
C GLY A 342 -43.79 20.24 -30.75
N ALA A 343 -42.64 20.49 -31.36
CA ALA A 343 -41.33 20.60 -30.71
C ALA A 343 -41.26 21.68 -29.61
N SER A 344 -40.48 21.45 -28.54
CA SER A 344 -39.20 22.14 -28.29
C SER A 344 -38.66 21.90 -26.87
N ALA A 345 -37.38 21.49 -26.82
CA ALA A 345 -36.32 21.85 -25.88
C ALA A 345 -36.44 21.60 -24.36
N GLY A 346 -35.55 20.72 -23.88
CA GLY A 346 -34.54 21.12 -22.88
C GLY A 346 -34.39 20.22 -21.65
N GLY A 347 -33.29 19.46 -21.60
CA GLY A 347 -32.69 18.97 -20.34
C GLY A 347 -32.16 17.54 -20.39
N ASP A 348 -30.92 17.38 -20.87
CA ASP A 348 -30.07 16.19 -20.73
C ASP A 348 -29.87 15.79 -19.26
N ASP A 349 -29.92 14.49 -18.97
CA ASP A 349 -28.78 13.75 -18.39
C ASP A 349 -29.09 12.25 -18.48
N ASP A 350 -28.66 11.62 -19.58
CA ASP A 350 -28.66 10.17 -19.76
C ASP A 350 -27.21 9.69 -19.62
N VAL A 351 -26.95 9.01 -18.51
CA VAL A 351 -25.66 8.42 -18.16
C VAL A 351 -25.48 7.19 -19.04
N ILE A 352 -24.55 7.29 -19.99
CA ILE A 352 -24.15 6.19 -20.87
C ILE A 352 -23.22 5.26 -20.09
N ASP A 353 -23.74 4.12 -19.66
CA ASP A 353 -22.94 2.94 -19.29
C ASP A 353 -22.32 2.37 -20.58
N ALA A 354 -21.01 2.49 -20.70
CA ALA A 354 -20.26 1.87 -21.79
C ALA A 354 -19.97 0.40 -21.46
N GLU A 355 -20.55 -0.49 -22.27
CA GLU A 355 -20.19 -1.90 -22.37
C GLU A 355 -18.70 -2.06 -22.71
N PHE A 356 -18.03 -2.97 -22.00
CA PHE A 356 -16.65 -3.39 -22.25
C PHE A 356 -16.67 -4.73 -23.00
N GLU A 357 -16.28 -4.71 -24.28
CA GLU A 357 -15.98 -5.90 -25.08
C GLU A 357 -14.47 -6.22 -24.98
N GLU A 358 -14.15 -7.45 -24.57
CA GLU A 358 -12.82 -8.04 -24.71
C GLU A 358 -12.48 -8.21 -26.19
N THR A 359 -11.26 -7.80 -26.58
CA THR A 359 -10.64 -8.23 -27.83
C THR A 359 -9.28 -8.85 -27.53
N GLU A 360 -9.00 -9.90 -28.31
CA GLU A 360 -7.95 -10.93 -28.24
C GLU A 360 -6.52 -10.53 -27.86
#